data_AF-A0A359KQA7-F1
#
_entry.id   AF-A0A359KQA7-F1
#
_cell.length_a   1.000
_cell.length_b   1.000
_cell.length_c   1.000
_cell.angle_alpha   90.00
_cell.angle_beta   90.00
_cell.angle_gamma   90.00
#
_symmetry.space_group_name_H-M   'P 1'
#
loop_
_entity.id
_entity.type
_entity.pdbx_description
1 polymer ?
#
loop_
_entity_poly.entity_id
_entity_poly.type
_entity_poly.pdbx_seq_one_letter_code
_entity_poly.pdbx_strand_id
1 'polypeptide(L)'
;KDAIDRARDMEQEPGILAATVLGGFPFADVPFTGVATIVVADGDRALAQRYADELAQMCWDRREKFTIHPTPIAAAIDDALAGEPGSVYVLADISDSGASGTAGDGAEVLRGLLEANAKSAAVAQIMDRDAVQACIDAGVGATV
;
A
#
# COMPACT_ATOMS: atom_id res chain seq x y z
N LYS A 1 -0.22 8.23 -11.38
CA LYS A 1 0.13 7.71 -12.73
C LYS A 1 0.56 8.86 -13.64
N ASP A 2 -0.29 9.84 -13.89
CA ASP A 2 -0.03 10.97 -14.81
C ASP A 2 1.34 11.66 -14.61
N ALA A 3 1.69 12.05 -13.38
CA ALA A 3 2.96 12.72 -13.11
C ALA A 3 4.19 11.80 -13.30
N ILE A 4 4.02 10.49 -13.05
CA ILE A 4 5.09 9.50 -13.28
C ILE A 4 5.29 9.31 -14.78
N ASP A 5 4.21 9.22 -15.55
CA ASP A 5 4.29 9.11 -17.01
C ASP A 5 4.90 10.39 -17.61
N ARG A 6 4.50 11.56 -17.12
CA ARG A 6 5.13 12.83 -17.52
C ARG A 6 6.62 12.87 -17.19
N ALA A 7 7.04 12.38 -16.03
CA ALA A 7 8.47 12.28 -15.69
C ALA A 7 9.22 11.39 -16.69
N ARG A 8 8.64 10.24 -17.10
CA ARG A 8 9.22 9.38 -18.14
C ARG A 8 9.31 10.07 -19.49
N ASP A 9 8.31 10.88 -19.85
CA ASP A 9 8.33 11.68 -21.07
C ASP A 9 9.45 12.74 -21.02
N MET A 10 9.67 13.39 -19.87
CA MET A 10 10.78 14.35 -19.68
C MET A 10 12.14 13.70 -19.92
N GLU A 11 12.34 12.45 -19.53
CA GLU A 11 13.59 11.71 -19.76
C GLU A 11 13.89 11.46 -21.25
N GLN A 12 12.91 11.61 -22.14
CA GLN A 12 13.12 11.54 -23.59
C GLN A 12 13.49 12.91 -24.20
N GLU A 13 13.43 13.99 -23.41
CA GLU A 13 13.72 15.33 -23.88
C GLU A 13 15.23 15.64 -23.85
N PRO A 14 15.77 16.34 -24.86
CA PRO A 14 17.16 16.74 -24.86
C PRO A 14 17.55 17.54 -23.61
N GLY A 15 18.64 17.14 -22.96
CA GLY A 15 19.18 17.83 -21.78
C GLY A 15 18.63 17.35 -20.44
N ILE A 16 17.67 16.42 -20.41
CA ILE A 16 17.23 15.76 -19.16
C ILE A 16 17.94 14.42 -19.01
N LEU A 17 18.59 14.21 -17.86
CA LEU A 17 19.31 12.98 -17.52
C LEU A 17 18.44 12.00 -16.72
N ALA A 18 17.54 12.52 -15.88
CA ALA A 18 16.60 11.73 -15.09
C ALA A 18 15.43 12.60 -14.60
N ALA A 19 14.26 12.01 -14.45
CA ALA A 19 13.12 12.64 -13.80
C ALA A 19 12.28 11.61 -13.03
N THR A 20 11.87 11.93 -11.81
CA THR A 20 11.09 11.02 -10.97
C THR A 20 10.15 11.73 -10.01
N VAL A 21 9.08 11.02 -9.63
CA VAL A 21 8.11 11.43 -8.63
C VAL A 21 8.12 10.39 -7.51
N LEU A 22 8.40 10.84 -6.29
CA LEU A 22 8.43 10.03 -5.09
C LEU A 22 7.12 10.26 -4.32
N GLY A 23 6.35 9.21 -4.09
CA GLY A 23 5.05 9.30 -3.42
C GLY A 23 5.12 9.67 -1.93
N GLY A 24 6.30 9.59 -1.33
CA GLY A 24 6.49 9.76 0.10
C GLY A 24 6.09 8.52 0.90
N PHE A 25 6.22 8.61 2.22
CA PHE A 25 5.81 7.57 3.15
C PHE A 25 5.11 8.23 4.35
N PRO A 26 3.76 8.24 4.39
CA PRO A 26 3.00 9.05 5.35
C PRO A 26 3.12 8.57 6.80
N PHE A 27 3.62 7.35 7.02
CA PHE A 27 3.76 6.76 8.35
C PHE A 27 5.13 7.00 9.00
N ALA A 28 6.07 7.68 8.33
CA ALA A 28 7.34 8.05 8.95
C ALA A 28 7.19 9.30 9.83
N ASP A 29 7.78 9.28 11.02
CA ASP A 29 7.90 10.45 11.90
C ASP A 29 9.08 11.33 11.46
N VAL A 30 8.93 11.98 10.31
CA VAL A 30 9.92 12.90 9.75
C VAL A 30 9.23 14.14 9.18
N PRO A 31 9.90 15.30 9.09
CA PRO A 31 9.27 16.52 8.56
C PRO A 31 8.95 16.46 7.06
N PHE A 32 9.46 15.47 6.32
CA PHE A 32 9.37 15.38 4.86
C PHE A 32 8.70 14.07 4.41
N THR A 33 7.41 13.88 4.73
CA THR A 33 6.64 12.65 4.40
C THR A 33 5.85 12.72 3.10
N GLY A 34 5.72 13.93 2.53
CA GLY A 34 4.89 14.19 1.34
C GLY A 34 5.54 13.78 0.02
N VAL A 35 4.85 14.11 -1.07
CA VAL A 35 5.34 13.90 -2.43
C VAL A 35 6.56 14.77 -2.69
N ALA A 36 7.59 14.20 -3.32
CA ALA A 36 8.77 14.91 -3.79
C ALA A 36 8.99 14.65 -5.28
N THR A 37 9.54 15.63 -5.99
CA THR A 37 9.90 15.53 -7.41
C THR A 37 11.38 15.82 -7.56
N ILE A 38 12.06 15.04 -8.41
CA ILE A 38 13.48 15.20 -8.66
C ILE A 38 13.68 15.18 -10.17
N VAL A 39 14.33 16.21 -10.70
CA VAL A 39 14.73 16.30 -12.10
C VAL A 39 16.21 16.66 -12.15
N VAL A 40 16.95 15.93 -12.98
CA VAL A 40 18.37 16.13 -13.23
C VAL A 40 18.54 16.50 -14.69
N ALA A 41 19.18 17.64 -14.96
CA ALA A 41 19.50 18.10 -16.30
C ALA A 41 21.02 18.18 -16.51
N ASP A 42 21.45 18.11 -17.77
CA ASP A 42 22.85 18.23 -18.17
C ASP A 42 23.27 19.71 -18.24
N GLY A 43 23.83 20.21 -17.15
CA GLY A 43 24.34 21.59 -17.06
C GLY A 43 23.28 22.70 -17.01
N ASP A 44 21.99 22.39 -17.19
CA ASP A 44 20.89 23.37 -17.18
C ASP A 44 20.01 23.26 -15.94
N ARG A 45 20.41 23.96 -14.87
CA ARG A 45 19.66 24.03 -13.62
C ARG A 45 18.27 24.66 -13.78
N ALA A 46 18.10 25.62 -14.70
CA ALA A 46 16.83 26.31 -14.87
C ALA A 46 15.79 25.39 -15.52
N LEU A 47 16.22 24.60 -16.51
CA LEU A 47 15.42 23.54 -17.11
C LEU A 47 15.00 22.49 -16.07
N ALA A 48 15.94 22.00 -15.26
CA ALA A 48 15.65 21.03 -14.21
C ALA A 48 14.60 21.56 -13.21
N GLN A 49 14.77 22.79 -12.73
CA GLN A 49 13.83 23.40 -11.79
C GLN A 49 12.43 23.54 -12.39
N ARG A 50 12.33 24.01 -13.64
CA ARG A 50 11.04 24.18 -14.34
C ARG A 50 10.26 22.86 -14.40
N TYR A 51 10.93 21.75 -14.71
CA TYR A 51 10.29 20.44 -14.77
C TYR A 51 10.00 19.84 -13.40
N ALA A 52 10.85 20.08 -12.41
CA ALA A 52 10.54 19.68 -11.03
C ALA A 52 9.28 20.39 -10.52
N ASP A 53 9.14 21.69 -10.79
CA ASP A 53 7.98 22.50 -10.42
C ASP A 53 6.72 22.06 -11.17
N GLU A 54 6.84 21.73 -12.47
CA GLU A 54 5.73 21.19 -13.27
C GLU A 54 5.18 19.90 -12.66
N LEU A 55 6.06 18.94 -12.36
CA LEU A 55 5.67 17.68 -11.72
C LEU A 55 5.05 17.91 -10.33
N ALA A 56 5.63 18.82 -9.53
CA ALA A 56 5.14 19.13 -8.20
C ALA A 56 3.73 19.74 -8.27
N GLN A 57 3.50 20.66 -9.20
CA GLN A 57 2.20 21.28 -9.42
C GLN A 57 1.16 20.24 -9.87
N MET A 58 1.52 19.33 -10.78
CA MET A 58 0.63 18.24 -11.21
C MET A 58 0.15 17.37 -10.03
N CYS A 59 1.06 17.07 -9.10
CA CYS A 59 0.75 16.32 -7.88
C CYS A 59 -0.11 17.15 -6.92
N TRP A 60 0.22 18.43 -6.70
CA TRP A 60 -0.52 19.33 -5.83
C TRP A 60 -1.98 19.54 -6.28
N ASP A 61 -2.19 19.73 -7.58
CA ASP A 61 -3.52 19.91 -8.18
C ASP A 61 -4.41 18.66 -8.03
N ARG A 62 -3.79 17.49 -7.86
CA ARG A 62 -4.46 16.19 -7.73
C ARG A 62 -4.50 15.66 -6.30
N ARG A 63 -4.00 16.42 -5.31
CA ARG A 63 -3.81 15.92 -3.92
C ARG A 63 -5.04 15.26 -3.32
N GLU A 64 -6.25 15.78 -3.61
CA GLU A 64 -7.51 15.23 -3.08
C GLU A 64 -7.80 13.81 -3.62
N LYS A 65 -7.25 13.45 -4.78
CA LYS A 65 -7.38 12.11 -5.35
C LYS A 65 -6.49 11.07 -4.68
N PHE A 66 -5.57 11.47 -3.81
CA PHE A 66 -4.68 10.55 -3.09
C PHE A 66 -5.31 10.04 -1.79
N THR A 67 -6.43 10.61 -1.36
CA THR A 67 -7.20 10.10 -0.23
C THR A 67 -7.85 8.77 -0.61
N ILE A 68 -7.54 7.72 0.15
CA ILE A 68 -8.18 6.42 0.02
C ILE A 68 -9.25 6.25 1.09
N HIS A 69 -10.36 5.63 0.71
CA HIS A 69 -11.43 5.22 1.62
C HIS A 69 -11.52 3.70 1.59
N PRO A 70 -10.85 3.00 2.52
CA PRO A 70 -10.84 1.54 2.50
C PRO A 70 -12.24 0.98 2.74
N THR A 71 -12.53 -0.15 2.09
CA THR A 71 -13.75 -0.92 2.34
C THR A 71 -13.73 -1.42 3.80
N PRO A 72 -14.80 -1.21 4.58
CA PRO A 72 -14.91 -1.77 5.92
C PRO A 72 -14.82 -3.30 5.90
N ILE A 73 -14.18 -3.89 6.91
CA ILE A 73 -13.94 -5.35 6.99
C ILE A 73 -15.24 -6.15 6.82
N ALA A 74 -16.31 -5.78 7.54
CA ALA A 74 -17.59 -6.46 7.45
C ALA A 74 -18.16 -6.45 6.03
N ALA A 75 -18.15 -5.30 5.35
CA ALA A 75 -18.62 -5.18 3.97
C ALA A 75 -17.77 -6.01 3.00
N ALA A 76 -16.45 -6.03 3.17
CA ALA A 76 -15.57 -6.83 2.34
C ALA A 76 -15.79 -8.34 2.52
N ILE A 77 -16.11 -8.77 3.74
CA ILE A 77 -16.47 -10.16 4.04
C ILE A 77 -17.84 -10.51 3.46
N ASP A 78 -18.85 -9.65 3.63
CA ASP A 78 -20.18 -9.85 3.07
C ASP A 78 -20.13 -10.00 1.54
N ASP A 79 -19.39 -9.11 0.86
CA ASP A 79 -19.18 -9.17 -0.58
C ASP A 79 -18.49 -10.48 -1.03
N ALA A 80 -17.51 -10.96 -0.25
CA ALA A 80 -16.82 -12.20 -0.55
C ALA A 80 -17.71 -13.44 -0.35
N LEU A 81 -18.55 -13.44 0.70
CA LEU A 81 -19.48 -14.53 0.98
C LEU A 81 -20.67 -14.57 0.02
N ALA A 82 -21.04 -13.43 -0.56
CA ALA A 82 -22.08 -13.32 -1.58
C ALA A 82 -21.59 -13.74 -2.99
N GLY A 83 -20.30 -14.07 -3.15
CA GLY A 83 -19.72 -14.48 -4.41
C GLY A 83 -20.25 -15.79 -4.98
N GLU A 84 -20.17 -15.93 -6.30
CA GLU A 84 -20.59 -17.16 -6.99
C GLU A 84 -19.79 -18.38 -6.52
N PRO A 85 -20.41 -19.57 -6.41
CA PRO A 85 -19.70 -20.78 -6.00
C PRO A 85 -18.43 -21.05 -6.83
N GLY A 86 -17.30 -21.27 -6.15
CA GLY A 86 -16.00 -21.50 -6.78
C GLY A 86 -15.17 -20.24 -7.03
N SER A 87 -15.71 -19.05 -6.73
CA SER A 87 -14.95 -17.80 -6.75
C SER A 87 -13.92 -17.74 -5.62
N VAL A 88 -12.81 -17.05 -5.87
CA VAL A 88 -11.76 -16.81 -4.87
C VAL A 88 -11.64 -15.31 -4.63
N TYR A 89 -11.72 -14.92 -3.36
CA TYR A 89 -11.57 -13.54 -2.92
C TYR A 89 -10.28 -13.39 -2.12
N VAL A 90 -9.58 -12.29 -2.35
CA VAL A 90 -8.38 -11.91 -1.57
C VAL A 90 -8.69 -10.59 -0.90
N LEU A 91 -8.84 -10.63 0.43
CA LEU A 91 -9.01 -9.43 1.24
C LEU A 91 -7.62 -8.97 1.71
N ALA A 92 -7.18 -7.81 1.23
CA ALA A 92 -5.90 -7.23 1.64
C ALA A 92 -6.10 -6.33 2.87
N ASP A 93 -5.47 -6.70 3.98
CA ASP A 93 -5.34 -5.80 5.13
C ASP A 93 -4.29 -4.74 4.82
N ILE A 94 -4.75 -3.57 4.38
CA ILE A 94 -3.87 -2.43 4.08
C ILE A 94 -3.43 -1.68 5.33
N SER A 95 -4.13 -1.88 6.46
CA SER A 95 -3.85 -1.20 7.72
C SER A 95 -2.73 -1.85 8.52
N ASP A 96 -2.55 -3.17 8.35
CA ASP A 96 -1.49 -3.93 8.99
C ASP A 96 -0.70 -4.79 8.00
N SER A 97 -0.18 -4.13 6.96
CA SER A 97 0.73 -4.77 6.00
C SER A 97 2.19 -4.56 6.41
N GLY A 98 2.96 -5.64 6.55
CA GLY A 98 4.41 -5.55 6.77
C GLY A 98 5.16 -4.76 5.69
N ALA A 99 4.62 -4.69 4.46
CA ALA A 99 5.17 -3.82 3.40
C ALA A 99 5.04 -2.32 3.73
N SER A 100 4.08 -1.95 4.59
CA SER A 100 3.87 -0.60 5.12
C SER A 100 4.62 -0.35 6.43
N GLY A 101 5.47 -1.27 6.88
CA GLY A 101 6.26 -1.12 8.10
C GLY A 101 5.51 -1.37 9.41
N THR A 102 4.36 -2.05 9.36
CA THR A 102 3.56 -2.41 10.54
C THR A 102 4.03 -3.74 11.16
N ALA A 103 3.49 -4.09 12.33
CA ALA A 103 3.88 -5.29 13.07
C ALA A 103 3.33 -6.59 12.45
N GLY A 104 2.21 -6.53 11.73
CA GLY A 104 1.56 -7.70 11.13
C GLY A 104 0.82 -8.57 12.14
N ASP A 105 0.58 -8.08 13.36
CA ASP A 105 -0.06 -8.77 14.49
C ASP A 105 -1.57 -8.51 14.61
N GLY A 106 -2.15 -7.75 13.68
CA GLY A 106 -3.57 -7.45 13.59
C GLY A 106 -4.42 -8.70 13.35
N ALA A 107 -5.43 -8.88 14.21
CA ALA A 107 -6.37 -9.99 14.12
C ALA A 107 -7.78 -9.56 13.67
N GLU A 108 -7.96 -8.31 13.23
CA GLU A 108 -9.28 -7.73 12.97
C GLU A 108 -10.02 -8.41 11.81
N VAL A 109 -9.31 -8.80 10.74
CA VAL A 109 -9.89 -9.59 9.65
C VAL A 109 -10.28 -10.99 10.12
N LEU A 110 -9.44 -11.65 10.93
CA LEU A 110 -9.76 -12.94 11.53
C LEU A 110 -11.02 -12.85 12.40
N ARG A 111 -11.09 -11.82 13.25
CA ARG A 111 -12.24 -11.52 14.11
C ARG A 111 -13.51 -11.35 13.27
N GLY A 112 -13.47 -10.55 12.21
CA GLY A 112 -14.61 -10.37 11.31
C GLY A 112 -15.06 -11.66 10.63
N LEU A 113 -14.13 -12.51 10.18
CA LEU A 113 -14.45 -13.80 9.56
C LEU A 113 -15.14 -14.75 10.56
N LEU A 114 -14.67 -14.77 11.81
CA LEU A 114 -15.28 -15.56 12.89
C LEU A 114 -16.69 -15.06 13.24
N GLU A 115 -16.87 -13.74 13.37
CA GLU A 115 -18.16 -13.10 13.64
C GLU A 115 -19.18 -13.39 12.52
N ALA A 116 -18.75 -13.38 11.26
CA ALA A 116 -19.57 -13.75 10.11
C ALA A 116 -19.80 -15.27 9.95
N ASN A 117 -19.21 -16.09 10.83
CA ASN A 117 -19.21 -17.55 10.74
C ASN A 117 -18.74 -18.06 9.36
N ALA A 118 -17.80 -17.31 8.74
CA ALA A 118 -17.31 -17.58 7.40
C ALA A 118 -16.76 -19.01 7.30
N LYS A 119 -17.08 -19.69 6.19
CA LYS A 119 -16.60 -21.04 5.88
C LYS A 119 -15.70 -20.99 4.66
N SER A 120 -14.76 -21.93 4.58
CA SER A 120 -13.77 -21.97 3.49
C SER A 120 -12.95 -20.68 3.38
N ALA A 121 -12.61 -20.08 4.52
CA ALA A 121 -11.75 -18.90 4.60
C ALA A 121 -10.44 -19.26 5.31
N ALA A 122 -9.37 -18.56 4.95
CA ALA A 122 -8.07 -18.66 5.61
C ALA A 122 -7.48 -17.26 5.77
N VAL A 123 -6.81 -17.04 6.89
CA VAL A 123 -5.97 -15.86 7.11
C VAL A 123 -4.54 -16.27 6.81
N ALA A 124 -3.88 -15.53 5.91
CA ALA A 124 -2.56 -15.93 5.39
C ALA A 124 -1.45 -15.79 6.44
N GLN A 125 -1.50 -14.74 7.26
CA GLN A 125 -0.49 -14.46 8.28
C GLN A 125 -1.08 -13.62 9.40
N ILE A 126 -0.63 -13.92 10.63
CA ILE A 126 -0.69 -13.06 11.80
C ILE A 126 0.64 -13.27 12.51
N MET A 127 1.34 -12.18 12.83
CA MET A 127 2.61 -12.21 13.54
C MET A 127 2.33 -12.38 15.03
N ASP A 128 2.44 -13.61 15.54
CA ASP A 128 2.29 -13.91 16.95
C ASP A 128 3.32 -14.97 17.37
N ARG A 129 4.41 -14.51 17.99
CA ARG A 129 5.50 -15.39 18.44
C ARG A 129 5.01 -16.43 19.45
N ASP A 130 4.16 -16.03 20.38
CA ASP A 130 3.76 -16.88 21.49
C ASP A 130 2.78 -17.96 21.01
N ALA A 131 1.85 -17.59 20.13
CA ALA A 131 0.95 -18.55 19.47
C ALA A 131 1.74 -19.54 18.59
N VAL A 132 2.72 -19.08 17.83
CA VAL A 132 3.59 -19.97 17.05
C VAL A 132 4.32 -20.96 17.96
N GLN A 133 4.89 -20.51 19.09
CA GLN A 133 5.58 -21.40 20.02
C GLN A 133 4.63 -22.44 20.62
N ALA A 134 3.43 -22.03 21.04
CA ALA A 134 2.42 -22.95 21.57
C ALA A 134 1.99 -24.02 20.54
N CYS A 135 1.79 -23.63 19.28
CA CYS A 135 1.50 -24.56 18.18
C CYS A 135 2.65 -25.53 17.91
N ILE A 136 3.90 -25.07 17.97
CA ILE A 136 5.08 -25.94 17.81
C ILE A 136 5.15 -26.97 18.93
N ASP A 137 4.96 -26.55 20.19
CA ASP A 137 5.04 -27.42 21.35
C ASP A 137 3.92 -28.47 21.37
N ALA A 138 2.73 -28.12 20.89
CA ALA A 138 1.57 -29.03 20.82
C ALA A 138 1.69 -30.06 19.69
N GLY A 139 2.33 -29.69 18.57
CA GLY A 139 2.51 -30.55 17.41
C GLY A 139 1.30 -30.60 16.46
N VAL A 140 1.55 -31.09 15.24
CA VAL A 140 0.55 -31.13 14.15
C VAL A 140 -0.65 -32.00 14.54
N GLY A 141 -1.86 -31.44 14.39
CA GLY A 141 -3.13 -32.11 14.68
C GLY A 141 -3.65 -31.89 16.09
N ALA A 142 -2.88 -31.22 16.96
CA ALA A 142 -3.35 -30.79 18.27
C ALA A 142 -4.25 -29.53 18.18
N THR A 143 -5.08 -29.34 19.21
CA THR A 143 -5.81 -28.09 19.46
C THR A 143 -5.10 -27.34 20.57
N VAL A 144 -4.85 -26.05 20.36
CA VAL A 144 -4.21 -25.12 21.31
C VAL A 144 -5.24 -24.09 21.78
#